data_AF-A0AAV9TA06-F1
#
_entry.id   AF-A0AAV9TA06-F1
#
_cell.length_a   1.000
_cell.length_b   1.000
_cell.length_c   1.000
_cell.angle_alpha   90.00
_cell.angle_beta   90.00
_cell.angle_gamma   90.00
#
_symmetry.space_group_name_H-M   'P 1'
#
loop_
_entity.id
_entity.type
_entity.pdbx_description
1 polymer ?
#
loop_
_entity_poly.entity_id
_entity_poly.type
_entity_poly.pdbx_seq_one_letter_code
_entity_poly.pdbx_strand_id
1 'polypeptide(L)'
;METVNQIKAEEAGETPHKENSGFNLLRASAKVSTDRRFLRDELITALFAGRDNTAMAFTWMLYELARHPDVVRDLRQAIDAQIGLNSKPGYETLKDMKILSSIINETLRLYPPVPLNTRACLKDTTLPRGGGPNGNDPIGVLKGTGIIYSNHLLRQYTLLHSVG
;
A
#
# COMPACT_ATOMS: atom_id res chain seq x y z
N MET A 1 -40.58 22.10 -22.24
CA MET A 1 -39.96 21.81 -20.93
C MET A 1 -38.46 21.50 -21.05
N GLU A 2 -37.84 21.74 -22.22
CA GLU A 2 -36.39 21.58 -22.45
C GLU A 2 -35.62 22.90 -22.37
N THR A 3 -36.31 24.04 -22.38
CA THR A 3 -35.71 25.38 -22.34
C THR A 3 -35.44 25.92 -20.93
N VAL A 4 -35.82 25.20 -19.87
CA VAL A 4 -35.58 25.61 -18.47
C VAL A 4 -34.29 24.99 -17.90
N ASN A 5 -33.86 23.84 -18.40
CA ASN A 5 -32.62 23.20 -17.96
C ASN A 5 -31.36 23.79 -18.57
N GLN A 6 -31.46 24.49 -19.72
CA GLN A 6 -30.32 25.15 -20.34
C GLN A 6 -29.96 26.48 -19.68
N ILE A 7 -30.92 27.15 -19.02
CA ILE A 7 -30.68 28.45 -18.36
C ILE A 7 -29.99 28.28 -16.99
N LYS A 8 -30.15 27.13 -16.30
CA LYS A 8 -29.47 26.88 -15.02
C LYS A 8 -28.00 26.46 -15.15
N ALA A 9 -27.55 26.10 -16.34
CA ALA A 9 -26.17 25.66 -16.56
C ALA A 9 -25.21 26.81 -16.88
N GLU A 10 -25.71 28.01 -17.20
CA GLU A 10 -24.86 29.19 -17.46
C GLU A 10 -24.58 30.05 -16.22
N GLU A 11 -25.33 29.89 -15.11
CA GLU A 11 -25.10 30.64 -13.86
C GLU A 11 -24.06 30.01 -12.92
N ALA A 12 -23.67 28.74 -13.14
CA ALA A 12 -22.57 28.12 -12.44
C ALA A 12 -21.34 28.15 -13.36
N GLY A 13 -20.51 29.19 -13.20
CA GLY A 13 -19.23 29.37 -13.90
C GLY A 13 -18.21 28.28 -13.56
N GLU A 14 -18.52 27.02 -13.88
CA GLU A 14 -17.59 25.91 -13.86
C GLU A 14 -16.80 25.94 -15.16
N THR A 15 -15.65 26.60 -15.10
CA THR A 15 -14.59 26.40 -16.08
C THR A 15 -14.35 24.89 -16.25
N PRO A 16 -14.31 24.36 -17.47
CA PRO A 16 -14.07 22.94 -17.69
C PRO A 16 -12.67 22.61 -17.16
N HIS A 17 -12.61 21.99 -15.98
CA HIS A 17 -11.38 21.46 -15.43
C HIS A 17 -10.83 20.44 -16.42
N LYS A 18 -9.64 20.71 -16.99
CA LYS A 18 -8.88 19.75 -17.80
C LYS A 18 -8.97 18.38 -17.13
N GLU A 19 -9.60 17.42 -17.82
CA GLU A 19 -9.70 16.03 -17.33
C GLU A 19 -8.28 15.46 -17.23
N ASN A 20 -7.74 15.50 -16.01
CA ASN A 20 -6.61 14.65 -15.67
C ASN A 20 -7.12 13.21 -15.79
N SER A 21 -6.59 12.44 -16.75
CA SER A 21 -7.00 11.05 -17.02
C SER A 21 -6.55 10.07 -15.93
N GLY A 22 -6.39 10.55 -14.69
CA GLY A 22 -6.05 9.76 -13.52
C GLY A 22 -7.29 9.09 -12.93
N PHE A 23 -7.10 7.91 -12.33
CA PHE A 23 -8.14 7.24 -11.58
C PHE A 23 -8.62 8.12 -10.42
N ASN A 24 -9.91 8.41 -10.38
CA ASN A 24 -10.56 9.11 -9.28
C ASN A 24 -11.54 8.16 -8.60
N LEU A 25 -11.21 7.76 -7.36
CA LEU A 25 -12.00 6.81 -6.57
C LEU A 25 -13.46 7.25 -6.46
N LEU A 26 -13.73 8.53 -6.16
CA LEU A 26 -15.09 9.05 -6.03
C LEU A 26 -15.90 8.85 -7.31
N ARG A 27 -15.30 9.15 -8.46
CA ARG A 27 -15.96 8.99 -9.76
C ARG A 27 -16.18 7.53 -10.12
N ALA A 28 -15.27 6.65 -9.72
CA ALA A 28 -15.44 5.20 -9.88
C ALA A 28 -16.58 4.66 -9.00
N SER A 29 -16.61 5.02 -7.71
CA SER A 29 -17.66 4.59 -6.79
C SER A 29 -19.04 5.15 -7.17
N ALA A 30 -19.11 6.39 -7.68
CA ALA A 30 -20.35 7.00 -8.17
C ALA A 30 -20.94 6.30 -9.40
N LYS A 31 -20.12 5.60 -10.20
CA LYS A 31 -20.62 4.75 -11.30
C LYS A 31 -21.26 3.44 -10.79
N VAL A 32 -20.87 2.99 -9.60
CA VAL A 32 -21.40 1.76 -8.98
C VAL A 32 -22.68 2.03 -8.22
N SER A 33 -22.76 3.14 -7.47
CA SER A 33 -23.94 3.49 -6.69
C SER A 33 -24.04 4.99 -6.46
N THR A 34 -25.28 5.49 -6.38
CA THR A 34 -25.61 6.88 -6.04
C THR A 34 -26.05 7.06 -4.58
N ASP A 35 -26.13 5.97 -3.78
CA ASP A 35 -26.44 6.09 -2.35
C ASP A 35 -25.27 6.78 -1.61
N ARG A 36 -25.58 7.92 -0.99
CA ARG A 36 -24.63 8.70 -0.20
C ARG A 36 -23.99 7.85 0.92
N ARG A 37 -24.73 6.94 1.55
CA ARG A 37 -24.19 6.10 2.63
C ARG A 37 -23.15 5.13 2.08
N PHE A 38 -23.46 4.47 0.97
CA PHE A 38 -22.52 3.59 0.29
C PHE A 38 -21.23 4.32 -0.10
N LEU A 39 -21.34 5.49 -0.73
CA LEU A 39 -20.17 6.29 -1.12
C LEU A 39 -19.34 6.72 0.09
N ARG A 40 -19.98 7.13 1.18
CA ARG A 40 -19.30 7.48 2.43
C ARG A 40 -18.57 6.27 3.01
N ASP A 41 -19.21 5.12 3.05
CA ASP A 41 -18.65 3.92 3.67
C ASP A 41 -17.45 3.38 2.86
N GLU A 42 -17.50 3.48 1.53
CA GLU A 42 -16.37 3.18 0.63
C GLU A 42 -15.18 4.13 0.88
N LEU A 43 -15.44 5.43 1.03
CA LEU A 43 -14.41 6.42 1.33
C LEU A 43 -13.75 6.19 2.69
N ILE A 44 -14.56 5.88 3.69
CA ILE A 44 -14.08 5.57 5.03
C ILE A 44 -13.20 4.32 4.98
N THR A 45 -13.63 3.28 4.27
CA THR A 45 -12.87 2.04 4.10
C THR A 45 -11.51 2.31 3.45
N ALA A 46 -11.48 3.09 2.37
CA ALA A 46 -10.23 3.48 1.69
C ALA A 46 -9.30 4.30 2.60
N LEU A 47 -9.86 5.24 3.38
CA LEU A 47 -9.09 6.06 4.31
C LEU A 47 -8.46 5.21 5.42
N PHE A 48 -9.22 4.30 6.02
CA PHE A 48 -8.70 3.40 7.06
C PHE A 48 -7.61 2.47 6.52
N ALA A 49 -7.79 1.91 5.33
CA ALA A 49 -6.81 1.03 4.70
C ALA A 49 -5.44 1.71 4.52
N GLY A 50 -5.41 3.02 4.23
CA GLY A 50 -4.17 3.77 4.07
C GLY A 50 -3.60 4.32 5.38
N ARG A 51 -4.46 4.81 6.29
CA ARG A 51 -4.05 5.57 7.48
C ARG A 51 -3.22 4.76 8.46
N ASP A 52 -3.79 3.66 8.95
CA ASP A 52 -3.19 2.92 10.07
C ASP A 52 -1.92 2.18 9.61
N ASN A 53 -1.93 1.66 8.38
CA ASN A 53 -0.76 1.04 7.77
C ASN A 53 0.39 2.02 7.59
N THR A 54 0.12 3.24 7.12
CA THR A 54 1.14 4.27 6.93
C THR A 54 1.68 4.78 8.27
N ALA A 55 0.80 5.01 9.25
CA ALA A 55 1.20 5.45 10.57
C ALA A 55 2.15 4.43 11.23
N MET A 56 1.79 3.14 11.19
CA MET A 56 2.63 2.09 11.76
C MET A 56 3.98 1.96 11.05
N ALA A 57 4.00 2.00 9.71
CA ALA A 57 5.26 1.98 8.96
C ALA A 57 6.16 3.18 9.33
N PHE A 58 5.59 4.37 9.48
CA PHE A 58 6.33 5.56 9.86
C PHE A 58 6.87 5.49 11.30
N THR A 59 6.08 4.98 12.24
CA THR A 59 6.53 4.76 13.62
C THR A 59 7.75 3.84 13.68
N TRP A 60 7.71 2.70 12.99
CA TRP A 60 8.84 1.76 12.97
C TRP A 60 10.06 2.33 12.25
N MET A 61 9.86 3.11 11.19
CA MET A 61 10.94 3.79 10.48
C MET A 61 11.67 4.75 11.42
N LEU A 62 10.93 5.59 12.15
CA LEU A 62 11.53 6.52 13.11
C LEU A 62 12.22 5.78 14.26
N TYR A 63 11.64 4.67 14.73
CA TYR A 63 12.24 3.83 15.75
C TYR A 63 13.61 3.28 15.32
N GLU A 64 13.70 2.72 14.11
CA GLU A 64 14.97 2.21 13.58
C GLU A 64 15.97 3.33 13.29
N LEU A 65 15.53 4.45 12.72
CA LEU A 65 16.41 5.61 12.49
C LEU A 65 16.98 6.17 13.80
N ALA A 66 16.21 6.19 14.89
CA ALA A 66 16.69 6.63 16.20
C ALA A 66 17.80 5.71 16.76
N ARG A 67 17.84 4.44 16.35
CA ARG A 67 18.82 3.44 16.77
C ARG A 67 20.05 3.38 15.87
N HIS A 68 19.96 3.93 14.66
CA HIS A 68 20.99 3.91 13.63
C HIS A 68 21.43 5.33 13.25
N PRO A 69 22.17 6.04 14.13
CA PRO A 69 22.57 7.43 13.89
C PRO A 69 23.50 7.60 12.69
N ASP A 70 24.25 6.57 12.33
CA ASP A 70 25.07 6.47 11.11
C ASP A 70 24.19 6.57 9.85
N VAL A 71 23.11 5.80 9.78
CA VAL A 71 22.15 5.84 8.67
C VAL A 71 21.47 7.21 8.58
N VAL A 72 21.14 7.81 9.72
CA VAL A 72 20.55 9.16 9.75
C VAL A 72 21.52 10.21 9.22
N ARG A 73 22.81 10.12 9.55
CA ARG A 73 23.84 11.03 9.02
C ARG A 73 23.92 10.92 7.50
N ASP A 74 23.97 9.70 6.98
CA ASP A 74 24.09 9.45 5.54
C ASP A 74 22.82 9.90 4.80
N LEU A 75 21.64 9.68 5.40
CA LEU A 75 20.36 10.20 4.89
C LEU A 75 20.35 11.74 4.81
N ARG A 76 20.81 12.43 5.87
CA ARG A 76 20.90 13.90 5.87
C ARG A 76 21.83 14.41 4.78
N GLN A 77 23.01 13.82 4.63
CA GLN A 77 23.94 14.18 3.55
C GLN A 77 23.31 14.00 2.17
N ALA A 78 22.57 12.91 1.95
CA ALA A 78 21.87 12.68 0.68
C ALA A 78 20.75 13.71 0.42
N ILE A 79 19.99 14.08 1.45
CA ILE A 79 18.95 15.13 1.36
C ILE A 79 19.60 16.47 1.01
N ASP A 80 20.66 16.85 1.71
CA ASP A 80 21.37 18.11 1.48
C ASP A 80 21.96 18.17 0.06
N ALA A 81 22.48 17.05 -0.45
CA ALA A 81 23.05 16.98 -1.79
C ALA A 81 22.02 17.04 -2.93
N GLN A 82 20.83 16.44 -2.76
CA GLN A 82 19.83 16.32 -3.84
C GLN A 82 18.73 17.37 -3.80
N ILE A 83 18.34 17.84 -2.61
CA ILE A 83 17.22 18.76 -2.41
C ILE A 83 17.73 20.12 -1.95
N GLY A 84 18.69 20.13 -1.01
CA GLY A 84 19.15 21.32 -0.31
C GLY A 84 18.15 21.82 0.74
N LEU A 85 18.66 22.55 1.73
CA LEU A 85 17.92 22.91 2.96
C LEU A 85 16.70 23.83 2.76
N ASN A 86 16.64 24.57 1.64
CA ASN A 86 15.62 25.61 1.42
C ASN A 86 14.67 25.30 0.25
N SER A 87 14.74 24.11 -0.35
CA SER A 87 13.94 23.75 -1.51
C SER A 87 12.84 22.76 -1.13
N LYS A 88 11.65 22.93 -1.72
CA LYS A 88 10.60 21.90 -1.62
C LYS A 88 10.91 20.80 -2.64
N PRO A 89 11.05 19.53 -2.24
CA PRO A 89 11.36 18.47 -3.18
C PRO A 89 10.16 18.21 -4.09
N GLY A 90 10.44 18.02 -5.39
CA GLY A 90 9.48 17.52 -6.35
C GLY A 90 9.27 16.01 -6.21
N TYR A 91 8.19 15.49 -6.82
CA TYR A 91 7.88 14.06 -6.79
C TYR A 91 9.00 13.20 -7.39
N GLU A 92 9.53 13.58 -8.56
CA GLU A 92 10.62 12.83 -9.21
C GLU A 92 11.89 12.84 -8.35
N THR A 93 12.23 13.96 -7.72
CA THR A 93 13.38 14.04 -6.80
C THR A 93 13.25 13.05 -5.65
N LEU A 94 12.08 12.99 -4.99
CA LEU A 94 11.83 12.04 -3.89
C LEU A 94 11.91 10.58 -4.35
N LYS A 95 11.43 10.31 -5.56
CA LYS A 95 11.43 8.98 -6.16
C LYS A 95 12.85 8.50 -6.47
N ASP A 96 13.74 9.40 -6.85
CA ASP A 96 15.15 9.10 -7.17
C ASP A 96 16.05 8.97 -5.93
N MET A 97 15.54 9.28 -4.73
CA MET A 97 16.27 9.16 -3.47
C MET A 97 16.45 7.69 -3.05
N LYS A 98 17.47 7.03 -3.60
CA LYS A 98 17.76 5.61 -3.34
C LYS A 98 17.90 5.25 -1.86
N ILE A 99 18.57 6.09 -1.06
CA ILE A 99 18.73 5.85 0.38
C ILE A 99 17.38 5.87 1.10
N LEU A 100 16.52 6.83 0.77
CA LEU A 100 15.18 6.95 1.35
C LEU A 100 14.33 5.74 0.97
N SER A 101 14.32 5.35 -0.30
CA SER A 101 13.62 4.13 -0.74
C SER A 101 14.14 2.88 -0.04
N SER A 102 15.45 2.78 0.17
CA SER A 102 16.07 1.64 0.86
C SER A 102 15.64 1.58 2.33
N ILE A 103 15.62 2.72 3.03
CA ILE A 103 15.15 2.82 4.43
C ILE A 103 13.68 2.40 4.54
N ILE A 104 12.82 2.91 3.65
CA ILE A 104 11.39 2.55 3.64
C ILE A 104 11.23 1.05 3.37
N ASN A 105 11.92 0.51 2.37
CA ASN A 105 11.84 -0.91 2.02
C ASN A 105 12.35 -1.80 3.16
N GLU A 106 13.43 -1.42 3.83
CA GLU A 106 13.98 -2.18 4.95
C GLU A 106 13.06 -2.13 6.17
N THR A 107 12.46 -0.98 6.45
CA THR A 107 11.44 -0.84 7.49
C THR A 107 10.26 -1.76 7.20
N LEU A 108 9.75 -1.80 5.97
CA LEU A 108 8.63 -2.66 5.58
C LEU A 108 9.03 -4.16 5.53
N ARG A 109 10.31 -4.47 5.31
CA ARG A 109 10.84 -5.83 5.39
C ARG A 109 10.82 -6.35 6.83
N LEU A 110 11.24 -5.51 7.79
CA LEU A 110 11.30 -5.84 9.21
C LEU A 110 9.93 -5.75 9.90
N TYR A 111 9.13 -4.74 9.56
CA TYR A 111 7.87 -4.41 10.22
C TYR A 111 6.75 -4.18 9.20
N PRO A 112 6.33 -5.22 8.44
CA PRO A 112 5.25 -5.07 7.48
C PRO A 112 3.91 -4.83 8.22
N PRO A 113 3.13 -3.82 7.82
CA PRO A 113 1.85 -3.53 8.50
C PRO A 113 0.84 -4.66 8.47
N VAL A 114 0.85 -5.48 7.41
CA VAL A 114 -0.05 -6.62 7.24
C VAL A 114 0.79 -7.90 7.05
N PRO A 115 1.26 -8.53 8.14
CA PRO A 115 2.17 -9.68 8.05
C PRO A 115 1.49 -10.97 7.59
N LEU A 116 0.20 -11.14 7.93
CA LEU A 116 -0.59 -12.34 7.63
C LEU A 116 -1.56 -12.10 6.48
N ASN A 117 -1.65 -13.08 5.59
CA ASN A 117 -2.56 -13.09 4.45
C ASN A 117 -3.41 -14.34 4.49
N THR A 118 -4.69 -14.19 4.19
CA THR A 118 -5.65 -15.30 4.19
C THR A 118 -6.15 -15.54 2.77
N ARG A 119 -6.34 -16.82 2.41
CA ARG A 119 -7.00 -17.28 1.18
C ARG A 119 -8.01 -18.36 1.54
N ALA A 120 -9.02 -18.55 0.71
CA ALA A 120 -9.97 -19.63 0.85
C ALA A 120 -9.90 -20.53 -0.39
N CYS A 121 -9.86 -21.85 -0.19
CA CYS A 121 -9.89 -22.80 -1.30
C CYS A 121 -11.27 -22.81 -1.96
N LEU A 122 -11.33 -22.41 -3.24
CA LEU A 122 -12.59 -22.40 -4.01
C LEU A 122 -13.00 -23.80 -4.52
N LYS A 123 -12.03 -24.70 -4.60
CA LYS A 123 -12.18 -26.11 -4.98
C LYS A 123 -11.17 -26.95 -4.22
N ASP A 124 -11.43 -28.24 -4.13
CA ASP A 124 -10.47 -29.21 -3.59
C ASP A 124 -9.16 -29.10 -4.39
N THR A 125 -8.06 -28.93 -3.69
CA THR A 125 -6.73 -28.72 -4.25
C THR A 125 -5.69 -29.39 -3.38
N THR A 126 -4.47 -29.50 -3.88
CA THR A 126 -3.33 -30.00 -3.10
C THR A 126 -2.28 -28.90 -3.05
N LEU A 127 -1.76 -28.60 -1.87
CA LEU A 127 -0.58 -27.76 -1.73
C LEU A 127 0.67 -28.64 -1.87
N PRO A 128 1.73 -28.17 -2.54
CA PRO A 128 2.91 -28.98 -2.81
C PRO A 128 3.73 -29.29 -1.55
N ARG A 129 3.58 -28.50 -0.48
CA ARG A 129 4.26 -28.66 0.81
C ARG A 129 3.30 -28.30 1.95
N GLY A 130 3.54 -28.84 3.13
CA GLY A 130 2.75 -28.63 4.35
C GLY A 130 2.24 -29.91 5.00
N GLY A 131 2.46 -31.08 4.39
CA GLY A 131 2.10 -32.40 4.91
C GLY A 131 3.30 -33.24 5.35
N GLY A 132 3.01 -34.40 5.93
CA GLY A 132 4.01 -35.37 6.41
C GLY A 132 4.73 -34.97 7.71
N PRO A 133 5.58 -35.84 8.27
CA PRO A 133 6.28 -35.60 9.54
C PRO A 133 7.21 -34.38 9.50
N ASN A 134 7.72 -34.06 8.32
CA ASN A 134 8.70 -32.98 8.09
C ASN A 134 8.10 -31.75 7.39
N GLY A 135 6.78 -31.73 7.12
CA GLY A 135 6.11 -30.61 6.46
C GLY A 135 6.44 -30.41 4.97
N ASN A 136 7.19 -31.33 4.36
CA ASN A 136 7.62 -31.23 2.95
C ASN A 136 6.73 -32.00 1.97
N ASP A 137 5.83 -32.85 2.47
CA ASP A 137 4.97 -33.64 1.61
C ASP A 137 3.75 -32.82 1.15
N PRO A 138 3.13 -33.20 0.02
CA PRO A 138 1.90 -32.58 -0.42
C PRO A 138 0.77 -32.77 0.60
N ILE A 139 -0.08 -31.75 0.75
CA ILE A 139 -1.25 -31.79 1.64
C ILE A 139 -2.52 -31.47 0.85
N GLY A 140 -3.53 -32.33 0.98
CA GLY A 140 -4.85 -32.10 0.42
C GLY A 140 -5.59 -31.01 1.20
N VAL A 141 -6.16 -30.05 0.48
CA VAL A 141 -6.92 -28.93 1.05
C VAL A 141 -8.29 -28.90 0.38
N LEU A 142 -9.34 -29.10 1.18
CA LEU A 142 -10.71 -29.16 0.70
C LEU A 142 -11.26 -27.77 0.37
N LYS A 143 -12.31 -27.75 -0.44
CA LYS A 143 -13.10 -26.56 -0.72
C LYS A 143 -13.62 -25.96 0.59
N GLY A 144 -13.48 -24.63 0.71
CA GLY A 144 -13.88 -23.85 1.87
C GLY A 144 -12.82 -23.74 2.95
N THR A 145 -11.73 -24.51 2.90
CA THR A 145 -10.65 -24.38 3.88
C THR A 145 -9.93 -23.04 3.72
N GLY A 146 -9.77 -22.32 4.84
CA GLY A 146 -8.98 -21.10 4.92
C GLY A 146 -7.49 -21.41 5.10
N ILE A 147 -6.66 -20.85 4.24
CA ILE A 147 -5.19 -20.92 4.32
C ILE A 147 -4.70 -19.56 4.80
N ILE A 148 -4.00 -19.54 5.93
CA ILE A 148 -3.32 -18.36 6.45
C ILE A 148 -1.82 -18.56 6.22
N TYR A 149 -1.17 -17.57 5.62
CA TYR A 149 0.27 -17.58 5.43
C TYR A 149 0.86 -16.21 5.75
N SER A 150 2.10 -16.20 6.22
CA SER A 150 2.82 -14.98 6.54
C SER A 150 3.79 -14.63 5.43
N ASN A 151 3.50 -13.58 4.66
CA ASN A 151 4.45 -13.05 3.67
C ASN A 151 5.74 -12.56 4.34
N HIS A 152 5.64 -12.09 5.58
CA HIS A 152 6.78 -11.65 6.37
C HIS A 152 7.73 -12.82 6.68
N LEU A 153 7.21 -13.93 7.22
CA LEU A 153 8.02 -15.10 7.54
C LEU A 153 8.60 -15.75 6.28
N LEU A 154 7.83 -15.83 5.19
CA LEU A 154 8.32 -16.36 3.92
C LEU A 154 9.51 -15.56 3.40
N ARG A 155 9.47 -14.23 3.47
CA ARG A 155 10.59 -13.38 3.05
C ARG A 155 11.83 -13.57 3.92
N GLN A 156 11.68 -13.71 5.24
CA GLN A 156 12.80 -13.96 6.14
C GLN A 156 13.40 -15.36 5.95
N TYR A 157 12.56 -16.37 5.72
CA TYR A 157 13.01 -17.74 5.48
C TYR A 157 13.90 -17.83 4.22
N THR A 158 13.48 -17.20 3.12
CA THR A 158 14.29 -17.17 1.88
C THR A 158 15.64 -16.48 2.09
N LEU A 159 15.68 -15.38 2.85
CA LEU A 159 16.93 -14.66 3.13
C LEU A 159 17.91 -15.49 3.97
N LEU A 160 17.42 -16.31 4.90
CA LEU A 160 18.28 -17.20 5.70
C LEU A 160 18.87 -18.36 4.87
N HIS A 161 18.18 -18.78 3.81
CA HIS A 161 18.56 -19.96 3.01
C HIS A 161 19.19 -19.62 1.65
N SER A 162 19.24 -18.34 1.25
CA SER A 162 19.93 -17.92 0.01
C SER A 162 21.40 -17.52 0.22
N VAL A 163 21.94 -17.68 1.43
CA VAL A 163 23.34 -17.35 1.78
C VAL A 163 24.17 -18.63 1.99
N GLY A 164 23.71 -19.77 1.45
CA GLY A 164 24.38 -21.07 1.50
C GLY A 164 24.91 -21.50 0.13
#